data_AF-A0A3B9IDZ0-F1
#
_entry.id   AF-A0A3B9IDZ0-F1
#
_cell.length_a   1.000
_cell.length_b   1.000
_cell.length_c   1.000
_cell.angle_alpha   90.00
_cell.angle_beta   90.00
_cell.angle_gamma   90.00
#
_symmetry.space_group_name_H-M   'P 1'
#
loop_
_entity.id
_entity.type
_entity.pdbx_description
1 polymer ?
#
loop_
_entity_poly.entity_id
_entity_poly.type
_entity_poly.pdbx_seq_one_letter_code
_entity_poly.pdbx_strand_id
1 'polypeptide(L)'
;AGVATYLALTGLSFFGNNWGTEARADAGTVFILLNIDLALLLLLVGMLAHGLVRLWLQRRRQSTASRLQLRLVTLFALVAALPAIVVMVFSALFFDFGVQTWFNERVRTALSQSREVAQAYLLEHQRTIRADVIAMAGDIDREALTTFDANGRLQRLIEIQAALRNLPEAMVFRGDGRILARTELSFSLEFATVPQPLLDEARRGEVVLLTDRQDDRVRALVQVPSLGDVFLYVGRFVDSTVLDHMEQVNRAVSQYEEADTRRSGIQLSFTGLFVLIALLLLLAAVWIGFLVARSIARPVSQLVGAAERVRGGDLTAQVPEGREDDEVGILARAFNRMTRQLAAQREALLAANRQIDTRRRFTEKVLEGVSAGVIGLDAENRVNLANRSALALLGVDFDQAVDRPVTELLPALEPLLARLAERPDRVVQAQIEAVAGGNHRNLMVRLAADLVVQRGRDGAAATVGVVVTFDDITELMVAQRTAAWSDVARRIAHEIKNPLTPIQLSAE
;
A
#
# COMPACT_ATOMS: atom_id res chain seq x y z
N ALA A 1 19.60 -7.62 0.05
CA ALA A 1 20.32 -8.21 1.18
C ALA A 1 19.85 -9.65 1.38
N GLY A 2 18.63 -9.93 1.82
CA GLY A 2 18.09 -11.30 1.96
C GLY A 2 18.37 -12.31 0.82
N VAL A 3 18.21 -11.93 -0.45
CA VAL A 3 18.58 -12.81 -1.59
C VAL A 3 20.08 -13.07 -1.66
N ALA A 4 20.92 -12.07 -1.35
CA ALA A 4 22.36 -12.23 -1.28
C ALA A 4 22.76 -13.10 -0.07
N THR A 5 22.06 -12.97 1.07
CA THR A 5 22.23 -13.83 2.26
C THR A 5 21.90 -15.28 1.91
N TYR A 6 20.82 -15.52 1.15
CA TYR A 6 20.47 -16.85 0.63
C TYR A 6 21.51 -17.42 -0.33
N LEU A 7 21.97 -16.64 -1.31
CA LEU A 7 23.01 -17.07 -2.25
C LEU A 7 24.34 -17.35 -1.54
N ALA A 8 24.67 -16.59 -0.50
CA ALA A 8 25.84 -16.82 0.33
C ALA A 8 25.72 -18.12 1.15
N LEU A 9 24.58 -18.37 1.78
CA LEU A 9 24.31 -19.59 2.56
C LEU A 9 24.22 -20.87 1.71
N THR A 10 23.78 -20.76 0.46
CA THR A 10 23.63 -21.89 -0.46
C THR A 10 24.89 -22.19 -1.28
N GLY A 11 25.95 -21.37 -1.15
CA GLY A 11 27.19 -21.53 -1.93
C GLY A 11 27.04 -21.15 -3.41
N LEU A 12 25.89 -20.64 -3.84
CA LEU A 12 25.61 -20.15 -5.20
C LEU A 12 26.09 -18.70 -5.40
N SER A 13 27.19 -18.32 -4.75
CA SER A 13 27.60 -16.92 -4.70
C SER A 13 28.02 -16.38 -6.08
N PHE A 14 27.41 -15.26 -6.50
CA PHE A 14 27.78 -14.51 -7.71
C PHE A 14 29.07 -13.67 -7.52
N PHE A 15 29.59 -13.63 -6.29
CA PHE A 15 30.70 -12.76 -5.86
C PHE A 15 32.04 -13.49 -5.70
N GLY A 16 32.09 -14.79 -6.03
CA GLY A 16 33.32 -15.56 -6.06
C GLY A 16 34.05 -15.40 -7.40
N ASN A 17 35.18 -14.68 -7.39
CA ASN A 17 36.13 -14.68 -8.49
C ASN A 17 36.81 -16.06 -8.59
N ASN A 18 36.15 -17.05 -9.20
CA ASN A 18 36.76 -18.16 -9.94
C ASN A 18 35.68 -19.20 -10.27
N TRP A 19 35.44 -19.38 -11.58
CA TRP A 19 34.75 -20.55 -12.10
C TRP A 19 35.64 -21.78 -11.85
N GLY A 20 35.38 -22.57 -10.80
CA GLY A 20 36.04 -23.87 -10.64
C GLY A 20 36.19 -24.46 -9.23
N THR A 21 35.93 -23.72 -8.16
CA THR A 21 35.99 -24.27 -6.79
C THR A 21 34.81 -23.79 -5.98
N GLU A 22 34.15 -24.69 -5.25
CA GLU A 22 33.01 -24.42 -4.35
C GLU A 22 33.25 -23.15 -3.51
N ALA A 23 32.78 -22.00 -4.01
CA ALA A 23 32.88 -20.73 -3.33
C ALA A 23 31.81 -20.67 -2.24
N ARG A 24 32.02 -21.43 -1.16
CA ARG A 24 31.31 -21.24 0.11
C ARG A 24 31.62 -19.81 0.56
N ALA A 25 30.57 -19.00 0.75
CA ALA A 25 30.74 -17.67 1.29
C ALA A 25 31.42 -17.77 2.66
N ASP A 26 32.50 -16.99 2.85
CA ASP A 26 33.20 -16.92 4.13
C ASP A 26 32.22 -16.57 5.25
N ALA A 27 32.37 -17.19 6.43
CA ALA A 27 31.45 -17.04 7.56
C ALA A 27 31.25 -15.55 7.94
N GLY A 28 32.29 -14.72 7.73
CA GLY A 28 32.22 -13.28 7.89
C GLY A 28 31.24 -12.59 6.93
N THR A 29 31.14 -13.05 5.68
CA THR A 29 30.20 -12.48 4.68
C THR A 29 28.76 -12.76 5.05
N VAL A 30 28.45 -13.99 5.47
CA VAL A 30 27.11 -14.37 5.95
C VAL A 30 26.73 -13.56 7.18
N PHE A 31 27.66 -13.38 8.12
CA PHE A 31 27.44 -12.58 9.32
C PHE A 31 27.14 -11.11 8.99
N ILE A 32 27.90 -10.49 8.08
CA ILE A 32 27.66 -9.10 7.64
C ILE A 32 26.29 -8.98 6.98
N LEU A 33 25.94 -9.90 6.08
CA LEU A 33 24.65 -9.90 5.39
C LEU A 33 23.47 -10.05 6.36
N LEU A 34 23.59 -10.92 7.36
CA LEU A 34 22.58 -11.11 8.40
C LEU A 34 22.39 -9.84 9.25
N ASN A 35 23.48 -9.14 9.58
CA ASN A 35 23.41 -7.86 10.30
C ASN A 35 22.76 -6.75 9.44
N ILE A 36 23.02 -6.73 8.13
CA ILE A 36 22.34 -5.81 7.20
C ILE A 36 20.84 -6.11 7.17
N ASP A 37 20.45 -7.39 7.06
CA ASP A 37 19.04 -7.77 7.08
C ASP A 37 18.37 -7.42 8.42
N LEU A 38 19.07 -7.60 9.55
CA LEU A 38 18.58 -7.18 10.87
C LEU A 38 18.41 -5.65 10.95
N ALA A 39 19.36 -4.88 10.44
CA ALA A 39 19.27 -3.42 10.41
C ALA A 39 18.10 -2.94 9.53
N LEU A 40 17.91 -3.55 8.36
CA LEU A 40 16.76 -3.29 7.49
C LEU A 40 15.46 -3.64 8.19
N LEU A 41 15.38 -4.77 8.88
CA LEU A 41 14.20 -5.19 9.63
C LEU A 41 13.85 -4.19 10.74
N LEU A 42 14.84 -3.80 11.55
CA LEU A 42 14.64 -2.81 12.62
C LEU A 42 14.22 -1.45 12.07
N LEU A 43 14.83 -1.00 10.97
CA LEU A 43 14.44 0.23 10.29
C LEU A 43 12.98 0.16 9.83
N LEU A 44 12.57 -0.95 9.23
CA LEU A 44 11.21 -1.10 8.69
C LEU A 44 10.15 -1.23 9.80
N VAL A 45 10.46 -1.96 10.88
CA VAL A 45 9.64 -2.00 12.09
C VAL A 45 9.51 -0.60 12.71
N GLY A 46 10.63 0.14 12.84
CA GLY A 46 10.63 1.50 13.36
C GLY A 46 9.78 2.46 12.53
N MET A 47 9.91 2.38 11.20
CA MET A 47 9.08 3.16 10.27
C MET A 47 7.59 2.84 10.41
N LEU A 48 7.23 1.55 10.47
CA LEU A 48 5.85 1.11 10.68
C LEU A 48 5.29 1.56 12.03
N ALA A 49 6.06 1.39 13.11
CA ALA A 49 5.68 1.82 14.44
C ALA A 49 5.43 3.33 14.49
N HIS A 50 6.32 4.13 13.89
CA HIS A 50 6.13 5.58 13.77
C HIS A 50 4.85 5.96 13.01
N GLY A 51 4.55 5.24 11.92
CA GLY A 51 3.31 5.41 11.16
C GLY A 51 2.06 5.08 11.98
N LEU A 52 2.08 3.96 12.70
CA LEU A 52 1.01 3.50 13.59
C LEU A 52 0.79 4.45 14.78
N VAL A 53 1.85 4.90 15.44
CA VAL A 53 1.76 5.85 16.56
C VAL A 53 1.14 7.17 16.10
N ARG A 54 1.56 7.71 14.95
CA ARG A 54 0.94 8.92 14.38
C ARG A 54 -0.55 8.72 14.09
N LEU A 55 -0.93 7.57 13.53
CA LEU A 55 -2.32 7.22 13.28
C LEU A 55 -3.13 7.14 14.56
N TRP A 56 -2.59 6.48 15.59
CA TRP A 56 -3.24 6.32 16.88
C TRP A 56 -3.45 7.65 17.59
N LEU A 57 -2.43 8.52 17.59
CA LEU A 57 -2.53 9.89 18.11
C LEU A 57 -3.59 10.72 17.35
N GLN A 58 -3.72 10.55 16.03
CA GLN A 58 -4.74 11.22 15.22
C GLN A 58 -6.15 10.65 15.44
N ARG A 59 -6.28 9.39 15.88
CA ARG A 59 -7.55 8.71 16.12
C ARG A 59 -8.37 9.37 17.24
N ARG A 60 -7.73 10.06 18.18
CA ARG A 60 -8.42 10.86 19.22
C ARG A 60 -9.26 12.02 18.65
N ARG A 61 -9.18 12.35 17.35
CA ARG A 61 -9.94 13.42 16.68
C ARG A 61 -11.05 12.96 15.72
N GLN A 62 -11.51 11.70 15.79
CA GLN A 62 -12.68 11.18 15.04
C GLN A 62 -12.78 11.55 13.54
N SER A 63 -11.72 11.36 12.73
CA SER A 63 -11.84 11.53 11.27
C SER A 63 -12.12 10.21 10.55
N THR A 64 -13.13 10.22 9.67
CA THR A 64 -13.51 9.12 8.76
C THR A 64 -12.33 8.57 7.95
N ALA A 65 -11.33 9.41 7.70
CA ALA A 65 -10.06 9.06 7.04
C ALA A 65 -9.30 7.89 7.69
N SER A 66 -9.36 7.78 9.03
CA SER A 66 -8.62 6.74 9.76
C SER A 66 -9.16 5.32 9.51
N ARG A 67 -10.47 5.19 9.23
CA ARG A 67 -11.09 3.89 8.93
C ARG A 67 -10.69 3.40 7.53
N LEU A 68 -10.67 4.30 6.54
CA LEU A 68 -10.24 3.97 5.18
C LEU A 68 -8.78 3.52 5.17
N GLN A 69 -7.91 4.26 5.87
CA GLN A 69 -6.49 3.97 5.93
C GLN A 69 -6.22 2.61 6.58
N LEU A 70 -6.93 2.27 7.66
CA LEU A 70 -6.81 0.95 8.29
C LEU A 70 -7.26 -0.17 7.35
N ARG A 71 -8.42 -0.01 6.67
CA ARG A 71 -8.95 -1.03 5.74
C ARG A 71 -7.99 -1.29 4.57
N LEU A 72 -7.42 -0.25 3.99
CA LEU A 72 -6.43 -0.37 2.91
C LEU A 72 -5.15 -1.05 3.40
N VAL A 73 -4.61 -0.64 4.55
CA VAL A 73 -3.42 -1.28 5.14
C VAL A 73 -3.67 -2.76 5.41
N THR A 74 -4.84 -3.13 5.95
CA THR A 74 -5.18 -4.54 6.20
C THR A 74 -5.30 -5.35 4.91
N LEU A 75 -5.86 -4.78 3.84
CA LEU A 75 -5.96 -5.46 2.55
C LEU A 75 -4.58 -5.69 1.93
N PHE A 76 -3.73 -4.66 1.90
CA PHE A 76 -2.36 -4.79 1.40
C PHE A 76 -1.53 -5.78 2.23
N ALA A 77 -1.67 -5.74 3.56
CA ALA A 77 -1.02 -6.70 4.44
C ALA A 77 -1.44 -8.14 4.13
N LEU A 78 -2.74 -8.39 3.95
CA LEU A 78 -3.27 -9.73 3.64
C LEU A 78 -2.78 -10.24 2.28
N VAL A 79 -2.85 -9.39 1.24
CA VAL A 79 -2.44 -9.73 -0.13
C VAL A 79 -0.94 -10.05 -0.21
N ALA A 80 -0.12 -9.37 0.57
CA ALA A 80 1.31 -9.63 0.58
C ALA A 80 1.76 -10.74 1.54
N ALA A 81 1.05 -10.94 2.65
CA ALA A 81 1.35 -12.02 3.59
C ALA A 81 1.13 -13.39 2.95
N LEU A 82 0.07 -13.55 2.15
CA LEU A 82 -0.33 -14.86 1.65
C LEU A 82 0.76 -15.52 0.76
N PRO A 83 1.32 -14.87 -0.29
CA PRO A 83 2.41 -15.45 -1.07
C PRO A 83 3.66 -15.70 -0.23
N ALA A 84 4.00 -14.79 0.69
CA ALA A 84 5.18 -14.93 1.54
C ALA A 84 5.08 -16.16 2.47
N ILE A 85 3.90 -16.39 3.06
CA ILE A 85 3.62 -17.56 3.90
C ILE A 85 3.70 -18.84 3.06
N VAL A 86 3.10 -18.86 1.86
CA VAL A 86 3.13 -20.04 0.98
C VAL A 86 4.57 -20.40 0.61
N VAL A 87 5.38 -19.42 0.19
CA VAL A 87 6.80 -19.65 -0.13
C VAL A 87 7.56 -20.13 1.09
N MET A 88 7.37 -19.51 2.26
CA MET A 88 8.03 -19.92 3.50
C MET A 88 7.69 -21.37 3.88
N VAL A 89 6.41 -21.75 3.85
CA VAL A 89 5.96 -23.11 4.17
C VAL A 89 6.51 -24.11 3.14
N PHE A 90 6.40 -23.81 1.85
CA PHE A 90 6.91 -24.67 0.79
C PHE A 90 8.43 -24.87 0.91
N SER A 91 9.19 -23.81 1.13
CA SER A 91 10.64 -23.88 1.31
C SER A 91 11.04 -24.65 2.56
N ALA A 92 10.33 -24.47 3.67
CA ALA A 92 10.58 -25.23 4.90
C ALA A 92 10.33 -26.74 4.71
N LEU A 93 9.20 -27.10 4.07
CA LEU A 93 8.88 -28.48 3.75
C LEU A 93 9.88 -29.09 2.77
N PHE A 94 10.20 -28.38 1.68
CA PHE A 94 11.15 -28.83 0.68
C PHE A 94 12.52 -29.12 1.29
N PHE A 95 13.00 -28.23 2.17
CA PHE A 95 14.28 -28.41 2.84
C PHE A 95 14.24 -29.61 3.81
N ASP A 96 13.17 -29.75 4.61
CA ASP A 96 13.01 -30.86 5.53
C ASP A 96 13.00 -32.22 4.81
N PHE A 97 12.17 -32.37 3.77
CA PHE A 97 12.10 -33.59 2.97
C PHE A 97 13.38 -33.86 2.17
N GLY A 98 13.99 -32.81 1.61
CA GLY A 98 15.23 -32.90 0.85
C GLY A 98 16.36 -33.43 1.72
N VAL A 99 16.58 -32.84 2.90
CA VAL A 99 17.65 -33.26 3.82
C VAL A 99 17.37 -34.66 4.38
N GLN A 100 16.13 -34.98 4.74
CA GLN A 100 15.76 -36.32 5.22
C GLN A 100 16.09 -37.43 4.21
N THR A 101 16.00 -37.15 2.92
CA THR A 101 16.27 -38.15 1.87
C THR A 101 17.74 -38.55 1.82
N TRP A 102 18.66 -37.59 1.92
CA TRP A 102 20.11 -37.82 1.86
C TRP A 102 20.70 -38.32 3.20
N PHE A 103 20.09 -37.91 4.33
CA PHE A 103 20.51 -38.29 5.69
C PHE A 103 19.54 -39.27 6.34
N ASN A 104 19.09 -40.27 5.59
CA ASN A 104 18.15 -41.26 6.11
C ASN A 104 18.88 -42.35 6.93
N GLU A 105 18.10 -43.08 7.73
CA GLU A 105 18.59 -44.22 8.50
C GLU A 105 19.21 -45.31 7.61
N ARG A 106 18.84 -45.41 6.34
CA ARG A 106 19.36 -46.44 5.43
C ARG A 106 20.83 -46.23 5.11
N VAL A 107 21.26 -44.97 4.87
CA VAL A 107 22.67 -44.64 4.64
C VAL A 107 23.48 -44.93 5.89
N ARG A 108 23.01 -44.47 7.05
CA ARG A 108 23.65 -44.76 8.35
C ARG A 108 23.78 -46.26 8.60
N THR A 109 22.69 -47.01 8.38
CA THR A 109 22.64 -48.46 8.60
C THR A 109 23.57 -49.20 7.64
N ALA A 110 23.60 -48.81 6.36
CA ALA A 110 24.50 -49.43 5.38
C ALA A 110 25.98 -49.19 5.75
N LEU A 111 26.34 -47.96 6.15
CA LEU A 111 27.70 -47.64 6.59
C LEU A 111 28.07 -48.36 7.89
N SER A 112 27.18 -48.42 8.88
CA SER A 112 27.43 -49.14 10.13
C SER A 112 27.56 -50.64 9.92
N GLN A 113 26.71 -51.24 9.08
CA GLN A 113 26.80 -52.66 8.71
C GLN A 113 28.11 -52.95 7.96
N SER A 114 28.55 -52.06 7.07
CA SER A 114 29.83 -52.20 6.37
C SER A 114 31.01 -52.19 7.35
N ARG A 115 30.94 -51.33 8.39
CA ARG A 115 31.94 -51.28 9.45
C ARG A 115 31.95 -52.56 10.29
N GLU A 116 30.78 -53.07 10.64
CA GLU A 116 30.62 -54.31 11.41
C GLU A 116 31.18 -55.52 10.66
N VAL A 117 30.90 -55.64 9.36
CA VAL A 117 31.43 -56.70 8.49
C VAL A 117 32.95 -56.63 8.41
N ALA A 118 33.53 -55.44 8.21
CA ALA A 118 34.98 -55.28 8.16
C ALA A 118 35.66 -55.63 9.50
N GLN A 119 35.05 -55.23 10.63
CA GLN A 119 35.55 -55.60 11.96
C GLN A 119 35.44 -57.10 12.23
N ALA A 120 34.34 -57.73 11.82
CA ALA A 120 34.15 -59.17 11.95
C ALA A 120 35.22 -59.95 11.18
N TYR A 121 35.60 -59.50 9.98
CA TYR A 121 36.68 -60.10 9.18
C TYR A 121 38.03 -60.09 9.92
N LEU A 122 38.40 -58.96 10.54
CA LEU A 122 39.63 -58.87 11.32
C LEU A 122 39.60 -59.70 12.61
N LEU A 123 38.47 -59.68 13.32
CA LEU A 123 38.28 -60.51 14.51
C LEU A 123 38.38 -62.01 14.17
N GLU A 124 37.88 -62.43 13.01
CA GLU A 124 38.01 -63.80 12.54
C GLU A 124 39.46 -64.17 12.24
N HIS A 125 40.23 -63.27 11.60
CA HIS A 125 41.67 -63.47 11.38
C HIS A 125 42.45 -63.56 12.69
N GLN A 126 42.15 -62.67 13.65
CA GLN A 126 42.75 -62.69 14.98
C GLN A 126 42.44 -64.00 15.74
N ARG A 127 41.21 -64.50 15.67
CA ARG A 127 40.81 -65.78 16.28
C ARG A 127 41.52 -66.96 15.61
N THR A 128 41.60 -66.95 14.29
CA THR A 128 42.26 -68.01 13.51
C THR A 128 43.75 -68.08 13.84
N ILE A 129 44.45 -66.95 13.80
CA ILE A 129 45.89 -66.89 14.11
C ILE A 129 46.16 -67.29 15.57
N ARG A 130 45.30 -66.89 16.51
CA ARG A 130 45.40 -67.33 17.91
C ARG A 130 45.32 -68.86 18.00
N ALA A 131 44.36 -69.50 17.33
CA ALA A 131 44.23 -70.96 17.32
C ALA A 131 45.45 -71.63 16.66
N ASP A 132 45.90 -71.11 15.53
CA ASP A 132 47.05 -71.62 14.78
C ASP A 132 48.36 -71.54 15.58
N VAL A 133 48.58 -70.43 16.30
CA VAL A 133 49.75 -70.23 17.18
C VAL A 133 49.79 -71.21 18.32
N ILE A 134 48.65 -71.43 19.00
CA ILE A 134 48.60 -72.37 20.12
C ILE A 134 48.90 -73.78 19.61
N ALA A 135 48.29 -74.17 18.48
CA ALA A 135 48.53 -75.47 17.87
C ALA A 135 49.99 -75.64 17.43
N MET A 136 50.58 -74.62 16.81
CA MET A 136 51.97 -74.62 16.37
C MET A 136 52.94 -74.67 17.56
N ALA A 137 52.69 -73.89 18.61
CA ALA A 137 53.50 -73.92 19.82
C ALA A 137 53.45 -75.29 20.50
N GLY A 138 52.28 -75.93 20.57
CA GLY A 138 52.14 -77.28 21.11
C GLY A 138 52.84 -78.36 20.27
N ASP A 139 52.83 -78.24 18.94
CA ASP A 139 53.58 -79.14 18.05
C ASP A 139 55.10 -78.96 18.22
N ILE A 140 55.57 -77.71 18.29
CA ILE A 140 56.97 -77.39 18.59
C ILE A 140 57.35 -77.94 19.97
N ASP A 141 56.52 -77.75 20.99
CA ASP A 141 56.77 -78.19 22.36
C ASP A 141 56.98 -79.71 22.44
N ARG A 142 56.11 -80.48 21.76
CA ARG A 142 56.20 -81.95 21.70
C ARG A 142 57.45 -82.45 21.00
N GLU A 143 57.84 -81.83 19.88
CA GLU A 143 59.02 -82.26 19.12
C GLU A 143 60.33 -81.75 19.74
N ALA A 144 60.33 -80.57 20.36
CA ALA A 144 61.52 -79.94 20.91
C ALA A 144 62.10 -80.68 22.13
N LEU A 145 61.26 -81.40 22.89
CA LEU A 145 61.68 -82.28 24.00
C LEU A 145 62.59 -83.44 23.54
N THR A 146 62.57 -83.80 22.25
CA THR A 146 63.37 -84.92 21.71
C THR A 146 64.57 -84.46 20.89
N THR A 147 64.61 -83.20 20.47
CA THR A 147 65.52 -82.73 19.43
C THR A 147 65.99 -81.30 19.71
N PHE A 148 66.93 -81.13 20.64
CA PHE A 148 67.72 -79.90 20.69
C PHE A 148 68.92 -80.02 19.75
N ASP A 149 68.78 -79.34 18.60
CA ASP A 149 69.87 -78.80 17.77
C ASP A 149 70.97 -79.76 17.30
N ALA A 150 70.60 -80.83 16.58
CA ALA A 150 71.60 -81.71 15.97
C ALA A 150 71.86 -81.49 14.47
N ASN A 151 71.05 -80.72 13.70
CA ASN A 151 71.24 -80.52 12.22
C ASN A 151 70.17 -79.58 11.58
N GLY A 152 69.77 -78.47 12.21
CA GLY A 152 68.77 -77.56 11.61
C GLY A 152 67.35 -78.15 11.48
N ARG A 153 67.00 -79.17 12.27
CA ARG A 153 65.67 -79.80 12.28
C ARG A 153 64.56 -78.85 12.76
N LEU A 154 64.85 -78.01 13.76
CA LEU A 154 63.90 -77.01 14.26
C LEU A 154 63.52 -76.00 13.16
N GLN A 155 64.50 -75.55 12.38
CA GLN A 155 64.27 -74.68 11.23
C GLN A 155 63.26 -75.30 10.24
N ARG A 156 63.50 -76.56 9.84
CA ARG A 156 62.59 -77.29 8.94
C ARG A 156 61.21 -77.52 9.54
N LEU A 157 61.13 -77.79 10.85
CA LEU A 157 59.86 -77.93 11.56
C LEU A 157 59.06 -76.64 11.50
N ILE A 158 59.68 -75.50 11.79
CA ILE A 158 59.03 -74.19 11.70
C ILE A 158 58.54 -73.91 10.28
N GLU A 159 59.36 -74.18 9.25
CA GLU A 159 58.96 -74.03 7.84
C GLU A 159 57.74 -74.87 7.47
N ILE A 160 57.72 -76.16 7.86
CA ILE A 160 56.60 -77.07 7.59
C ILE A 160 55.34 -76.63 8.35
N GLN A 161 55.48 -76.34 9.64
CA GLN A 161 54.36 -75.95 10.51
C GLN A 161 53.75 -74.61 10.08
N ALA A 162 54.59 -73.66 9.68
CA ALA A 162 54.20 -72.37 9.13
C ALA A 162 53.48 -72.50 7.79
N ALA A 163 54.00 -73.34 6.87
CA ALA A 163 53.38 -73.59 5.58
C ALA A 163 52.00 -74.27 5.70
N LEU A 164 51.87 -75.27 6.58
CA LEU A 164 50.60 -75.99 6.81
C LEU A 164 49.48 -75.09 7.34
N ARG A 165 49.83 -74.04 8.09
CA ARG A 165 48.88 -73.12 8.72
C ARG A 165 48.75 -71.79 8.00
N ASN A 166 49.36 -71.63 6.81
CA ASN A 166 49.42 -70.34 6.11
C ASN A 166 49.84 -69.20 7.05
N LEU A 167 50.98 -69.39 7.72
CA LEU A 167 51.67 -68.40 8.55
C LEU A 167 52.98 -68.01 7.84
N PRO A 168 52.94 -67.08 6.89
CA PRO A 168 54.11 -66.65 6.12
C PRO A 168 55.29 -66.27 7.02
N GLU A 169 54.98 -65.65 8.16
CA GLU A 169 55.96 -65.25 9.17
C GLU A 169 55.83 -66.20 10.36
N ALA A 170 56.89 -66.92 10.68
CA ALA A 170 57.01 -67.61 11.95
C ALA A 170 58.46 -67.59 12.39
N MET A 171 58.70 -67.27 13.66
CA MET A 171 60.01 -67.27 14.27
C MET A 171 59.93 -67.78 15.70
N VAL A 172 60.98 -68.47 16.11
CA VAL A 172 61.18 -68.91 17.48
C VAL A 172 62.43 -68.23 17.99
N PHE A 173 62.32 -67.54 19.12
CA PHE A 173 63.43 -66.80 19.72
C PHE A 173 63.38 -66.93 21.24
N ARG A 174 64.52 -66.71 21.89
CA ARG A 174 64.64 -66.67 23.35
C ARG A 174 64.36 -65.25 23.86
N GLY A 175 63.91 -65.08 25.10
CA GLY A 175 63.61 -63.76 25.67
C GLY A 175 64.79 -62.79 25.78
N ASP A 176 66.03 -63.25 25.53
CA ASP A 176 67.23 -62.42 25.32
C ASP A 176 67.34 -61.85 23.88
N GLY A 177 66.38 -62.15 23.00
CA GLY A 177 66.33 -61.74 21.61
C GLY A 177 67.06 -62.68 20.65
N ARG A 178 67.66 -63.78 21.12
CA ARG A 178 68.37 -64.72 20.25
C ARG A 178 67.39 -65.58 19.44
N ILE A 179 67.44 -65.44 18.12
CA ILE A 179 66.60 -66.23 17.19
C ILE A 179 67.13 -67.67 17.10
N LEU A 180 66.24 -68.64 17.28
CA LEU A 180 66.51 -70.08 17.23
C LEU A 180 66.13 -70.70 15.87
N ALA A 181 65.01 -70.26 15.29
CA ALA A 181 64.52 -70.68 13.97
C ALA A 181 63.57 -69.62 13.39
N ARG A 182 63.44 -69.53 12.06
CA ARG A 182 62.55 -68.56 11.41
C ARG A 182 62.14 -68.98 9.99
N THR A 183 61.03 -68.51 9.44
CA THR A 183 60.69 -68.71 8.02
C THR A 183 61.46 -67.78 7.09
N GLU A 184 61.54 -68.09 5.79
CA GLU A 184 62.23 -67.24 4.81
C GLU A 184 61.62 -65.83 4.68
N LEU A 185 60.30 -65.71 4.72
CA LEU A 185 59.62 -64.41 4.70
C LEU A 185 59.83 -63.59 5.99
N SER A 186 60.37 -64.20 7.04
CA SER A 186 60.76 -63.51 8.27
C SER A 186 62.12 -62.79 8.16
N PHE A 187 62.85 -62.91 7.04
CA PHE A 187 64.15 -62.22 6.83
C PHE A 187 64.02 -60.71 6.55
N SER A 188 62.87 -60.24 6.06
CA SER A 188 62.62 -58.82 5.77
C SER A 188 62.19 -58.00 6.99
N LEU A 189 61.99 -58.66 8.13
CA LEU A 189 61.60 -58.03 9.38
C LEU A 189 62.83 -57.37 10.03
N GLU A 190 62.87 -56.04 10.09
CA GLU A 190 63.52 -55.39 11.23
C GLU A 190 62.82 -55.95 12.47
N PHE A 191 63.51 -56.78 13.26
CA PHE A 191 63.02 -57.21 14.56
C PHE A 191 62.92 -55.96 15.44
N ALA A 192 61.81 -55.23 15.35
CA ALA A 192 61.41 -54.28 16.36
C ALA A 192 61.30 -55.10 17.63
N THR A 193 62.21 -54.86 18.57
CA THR A 193 62.29 -55.61 19.82
C THR A 193 60.91 -55.70 20.43
N VAL A 194 60.35 -56.92 20.50
CA VAL A 194 59.04 -57.14 21.12
C VAL A 194 59.10 -56.52 22.53
N PRO A 195 58.25 -55.52 22.84
CA PRO A 195 58.31 -54.85 24.13
C PRO A 195 58.23 -55.86 25.27
N GLN A 196 59.09 -55.69 26.29
CA GLN A 196 59.12 -56.57 27.47
C GLN A 196 57.73 -56.82 28.10
N PRO A 197 56.81 -55.83 28.18
CA PRO A 197 55.47 -56.07 28.70
C PRO A 197 54.68 -57.16 27.95
N LEU A 198 54.88 -57.30 26.64
CA LEU A 198 54.22 -58.32 25.82
C LEU A 198 54.85 -59.70 26.01
N LEU A 199 56.16 -59.75 26.23
CA LEU A 199 56.85 -61.00 26.59
C LEU A 199 56.39 -61.49 27.97
N ASP A 200 56.21 -60.58 28.94
CA ASP A 200 55.70 -60.91 30.27
C ASP A 200 54.25 -61.44 30.24
N GLU A 201 53.43 -60.93 29.31
CA GLU A 201 52.09 -61.47 29.06
C GLU A 201 52.15 -62.86 28.44
N ALA A 202 53.01 -63.07 27.44
CA ALA A 202 53.23 -64.40 26.88
C ALA A 202 53.78 -65.42 27.90
N ARG A 203 54.62 -64.98 28.86
CA ARG A 203 55.15 -65.81 29.97
C ARG A 203 54.06 -66.35 30.91
N ARG A 204 52.89 -65.71 30.95
CA ARG A 204 51.74 -66.19 31.72
C ARG A 204 50.94 -67.28 30.98
N GLY A 205 51.40 -67.69 29.79
CA GLY A 205 50.69 -68.62 28.92
C GLY A 205 49.58 -67.98 28.09
N GLU A 206 49.51 -66.65 28.04
CA GLU A 206 48.51 -65.92 27.26
C GLU A 206 49.01 -65.74 25.81
N VAL A 207 48.11 -65.86 24.83
CA VAL A 207 48.43 -65.51 23.44
C VAL A 207 48.24 -64.01 23.27
N VAL A 208 49.35 -63.32 23.03
CA VAL A 208 49.40 -61.87 22.82
C VAL A 208 49.20 -61.59 21.33
N LEU A 209 48.14 -60.88 20.98
CA LEU A 209 47.88 -60.43 19.62
C LEU A 209 48.46 -59.04 19.42
N LEU A 210 49.35 -58.89 18.46
CA LEU A 210 49.89 -57.61 18.05
C LEU A 210 49.15 -57.16 16.79
N THR A 211 48.30 -56.15 16.95
CA THR A 211 47.58 -55.51 15.84
C THR A 211 47.97 -54.04 15.86
N ASP A 212 48.95 -53.65 15.05
CA ASP A 212 49.24 -52.24 14.84
C ASP A 212 48.28 -51.69 13.77
N ARG A 213 47.85 -50.44 13.93
CA ARG A 213 46.87 -49.79 13.05
C ARG A 213 47.42 -49.52 11.65
N GLN A 214 48.73 -49.65 11.44
CA GLN A 214 49.41 -49.42 10.16
C GLN A 214 50.00 -50.70 9.54
N ASP A 215 49.84 -51.85 10.21
CA ASP A 215 50.48 -53.08 9.79
C ASP A 215 49.50 -53.93 8.96
N ASP A 216 49.96 -54.40 7.81
CA ASP A 216 49.21 -55.20 6.84
C ASP A 216 49.10 -56.67 7.26
N ARG A 217 49.26 -56.94 8.55
CA ARG A 217 49.33 -58.29 9.10
C ARG A 217 48.86 -58.33 10.54
N VAL A 218 48.33 -59.49 10.91
CA VAL A 218 48.01 -59.81 12.29
C VAL A 218 49.11 -60.71 12.83
N ARG A 219 49.70 -60.30 13.95
CA ARG A 219 50.80 -61.01 14.60
C ARG A 219 50.35 -61.57 15.94
N ALA A 220 50.95 -62.67 16.32
CA ALA A 220 50.66 -63.35 17.56
C ALA A 220 51.94 -63.90 18.19
N LEU A 221 52.00 -63.81 19.51
CA LEU A 221 53.13 -64.21 20.33
C LEU A 221 52.64 -65.15 21.42
N VAL A 222 53.35 -66.26 21.62
CA VAL A 222 53.09 -67.21 22.71
C VAL A 222 54.41 -67.78 23.21
N GLN A 223 54.47 -68.12 24.49
CA GLN A 223 55.59 -68.89 25.05
C GLN A 223 55.46 -70.38 24.67
N VAL A 224 56.59 -71.03 24.42
CA VAL A 224 56.67 -72.49 24.27
C VAL A 224 57.03 -73.11 25.64
N PRO A 225 56.08 -73.73 26.37
CA PRO A 225 56.23 -73.98 27.81
C PRO A 225 57.42 -74.86 28.20
N SER A 226 57.66 -75.96 27.46
CA SER A 226 58.73 -76.93 27.77
C SER A 226 60.12 -76.39 27.41
N LEU A 227 60.21 -75.26 26.70
CA LEU A 227 61.45 -74.64 26.26
C LEU A 227 61.92 -73.48 27.14
N GLY A 228 61.22 -73.20 28.25
CA GLY A 228 61.57 -72.11 29.16
C GLY A 228 61.29 -70.73 28.57
N ASP A 229 62.28 -69.82 28.57
CA ASP A 229 62.14 -68.44 28.08
C ASP A 229 62.23 -68.37 26.54
N VAL A 230 61.46 -69.22 25.84
CA VAL A 230 61.40 -69.32 24.38
C VAL A 230 60.00 -68.97 23.91
N PHE A 231 59.92 -68.13 22.89
CA PHE A 231 58.69 -67.58 22.36
C PHE A 231 58.56 -67.94 20.88
N LEU A 232 57.35 -68.33 20.50
CA LEU A 232 56.91 -68.43 19.12
C LEU A 232 56.19 -67.13 18.76
N TYR A 233 56.66 -66.50 17.71
CA TYR A 233 56.04 -65.34 17.10
C TYR A 233 55.65 -65.69 15.67
N VAL A 234 54.41 -65.44 15.31
CA VAL A 234 53.93 -65.65 13.94
C VAL A 234 53.19 -64.43 13.44
N GLY A 235 53.12 -64.30 12.13
CA GLY A 235 52.37 -63.28 11.42
C GLY A 235 51.66 -63.86 10.21
N ARG A 236 50.47 -63.33 9.93
CA ARG A 236 49.73 -63.57 8.69
C ARG A 236 49.33 -62.25 8.08
N PHE A 237 49.58 -62.10 6.79
CA PHE A 237 49.12 -60.96 6.02
C PHE A 237 47.60 -60.89 6.02
N VAL A 238 47.08 -59.70 6.26
CA VAL A 238 45.70 -59.35 5.99
C VAL A 238 45.68 -58.68 4.64
N ASP A 239 44.68 -58.99 3.81
CA ASP A 239 44.52 -58.34 2.52
C ASP A 239 44.46 -56.82 2.70
N SER A 240 45.39 -56.09 2.08
CA SER A 240 45.49 -54.63 2.17
C SER A 240 44.23 -53.96 1.64
N THR A 241 43.52 -54.58 0.69
CA THR A 241 42.23 -54.07 0.20
C THR A 241 41.19 -54.01 1.30
N VAL A 242 41.17 -54.98 2.22
CA VAL A 242 40.22 -55.01 3.34
C VAL A 242 40.57 -53.95 4.39
N LEU A 243 41.86 -53.75 4.66
CA LEU A 243 42.34 -52.70 5.56
C LEU A 243 42.02 -51.31 5.01
N ASP A 244 42.27 -51.08 3.72
CA ASP A 244 41.93 -49.83 3.02
C ASP A 244 40.42 -49.58 3.04
N HIS A 245 39.60 -50.61 2.75
CA HIS A 245 38.15 -50.49 2.82
C HIS A 245 37.65 -50.20 4.25
N MET A 246 38.28 -50.79 5.27
CA MET A 246 37.92 -50.50 6.66
C MET A 246 38.25 -49.05 7.04
N GLU A 247 39.39 -48.53 6.59
CA GLU A 247 39.73 -47.12 6.81
C GLU A 247 38.76 -46.19 6.06
N GLN A 248 38.44 -46.50 4.80
CA GLN A 248 37.46 -45.75 4.01
C GLN A 248 36.08 -45.74 4.68
N VAL A 249 35.61 -46.89 5.17
CA VAL A 249 34.33 -46.98 5.88
C VAL A 249 34.36 -46.19 7.19
N ASN A 250 35.43 -46.26 7.98
CA ASN A 250 35.55 -45.47 9.21
C ASN A 250 35.58 -43.96 8.94
N ARG A 251 36.30 -43.53 7.89
CA ARG A 251 36.30 -42.13 7.42
C ARG A 251 34.91 -41.70 6.95
N ALA A 252 34.22 -42.54 6.18
CA ALA A 252 32.87 -42.26 5.71
C ALA A 252 31.85 -42.17 6.87
N VAL A 253 31.94 -43.06 7.86
CA VAL A 253 31.08 -43.05 9.06
C VAL A 253 31.30 -41.77 9.86
N SER A 254 32.56 -41.41 10.15
CA SER A 254 32.86 -40.18 10.91
C SER A 254 32.41 -38.91 10.17
N GLN A 255 32.64 -38.82 8.86
CA GLN A 255 32.15 -37.72 8.04
C GLN A 255 30.61 -37.64 8.04
N TYR A 256 29.93 -38.78 8.00
CA TYR A 256 28.47 -38.83 8.09
C TYR A 256 27.98 -38.36 9.47
N GLU A 257 28.59 -38.80 10.58
CA GLU A 257 28.24 -38.38 11.94
C GLU A 257 28.46 -36.87 12.15
N GLU A 258 29.57 -36.32 11.63
CA GLU A 258 29.82 -34.87 11.64
C GLU A 258 28.80 -34.09 10.80
N ALA A 259 28.38 -34.63 9.66
CA ALA A 259 27.37 -33.99 8.82
C ALA A 259 25.96 -34.08 9.43
N ASP A 260 25.61 -35.21 10.05
CA ASP A 260 24.33 -35.43 10.72
C ASP A 260 24.18 -34.54 11.96
N THR A 261 25.25 -34.36 12.74
CA THR A 261 25.23 -33.42 13.89
C THR A 261 25.07 -31.96 13.45
N ARG A 262 25.57 -31.58 12.26
CA ARG A 262 25.37 -30.23 11.69
C ARG A 262 24.00 -30.05 11.03
N ARG A 263 23.27 -31.13 10.76
CA ARG A 263 21.97 -31.11 10.07
C ARG A 263 20.98 -30.16 10.72
N SER A 264 20.79 -30.26 12.04
CA SER A 264 19.84 -29.43 12.78
C SER A 264 20.22 -27.95 12.72
N GLY A 265 21.52 -27.63 12.80
CA GLY A 265 22.01 -26.25 12.70
C GLY A 265 21.81 -25.65 11.31
N ILE A 266 22.04 -26.44 10.26
CA ILE A 266 21.79 -26.01 8.88
C ILE A 266 20.28 -25.81 8.65
N GLN A 267 19.43 -26.74 9.11
CA GLN A 267 17.98 -26.62 9.00
C GLN A 267 17.46 -25.38 9.73
N LEU A 268 17.90 -25.13 10.97
CA LEU A 268 17.49 -23.94 11.72
C LEU A 268 17.92 -22.64 11.01
N SER A 269 19.12 -22.62 10.44
CA SER A 269 19.64 -21.45 9.72
C SER A 269 18.85 -21.19 8.44
N PHE A 270 18.53 -22.22 7.66
CA PHE A 270 17.71 -22.10 6.45
C PHE A 270 16.28 -21.68 6.77
N THR A 271 15.62 -22.33 7.73
CA THR A 271 14.28 -21.94 8.17
C THR A 271 14.28 -20.50 8.68
N GLY A 272 15.25 -20.14 9.52
CA GLY A 272 15.41 -18.78 10.04
C GLY A 272 15.60 -17.74 8.95
N LEU A 273 16.40 -18.03 7.92
CA LEU A 273 16.59 -17.16 6.76
C LEU A 273 15.29 -16.97 5.96
N PHE A 274 14.54 -18.05 5.67
CA PHE A 274 13.27 -17.92 4.96
C PHE A 274 12.24 -17.13 5.77
N VAL A 275 12.19 -17.34 7.08
CA VAL A 275 11.37 -16.54 8.00
C VAL A 275 11.77 -15.07 7.95
N LEU A 276 13.07 -14.76 7.96
CA LEU A 276 13.60 -13.39 7.87
C LEU A 276 13.21 -12.71 6.55
N ILE A 277 13.41 -13.39 5.41
CA ILE A 277 13.03 -12.86 4.09
C ILE A 277 11.51 -12.66 4.01
N ALA A 278 10.72 -13.63 4.45
CA ALA A 278 9.26 -13.53 4.48
C ALA A 278 8.80 -12.35 5.35
N LEU A 279 9.43 -12.15 6.51
CA LEU A 279 9.14 -11.04 7.41
C LEU A 279 9.53 -9.69 6.79
N LEU A 280 10.68 -9.59 6.13
CA LEU A 280 11.08 -8.38 5.40
C LEU A 280 10.09 -8.02 4.28
N LEU A 281 9.67 -9.01 3.49
CA LEU A 281 8.68 -8.81 2.43
C LEU A 281 7.31 -8.41 2.99
N LEU A 282 6.87 -9.06 4.07
CA LEU A 282 5.63 -8.72 4.76
C LEU A 282 5.67 -7.27 5.25
N LEU A 283 6.72 -6.91 6.00
CA LEU A 283 6.85 -5.56 6.54
C LEU A 283 6.93 -4.54 5.40
N ALA A 284 7.70 -4.81 4.34
CA ALA A 284 7.81 -3.93 3.17
C ALA A 284 6.47 -3.70 2.49
N ALA A 285 5.65 -4.74 2.37
CA ALA A 285 4.32 -4.60 1.80
C ALA A 285 3.34 -3.86 2.70
N VAL A 286 3.38 -4.08 4.02
CA VAL A 286 2.61 -3.28 4.98
C VAL A 286 3.04 -1.81 4.88
N TRP A 287 4.33 -1.54 4.72
CA TRP A 287 4.87 -0.20 4.56
C TRP A 287 4.40 0.48 3.27
N ILE A 288 4.47 -0.21 2.13
CA ILE A 288 3.93 0.27 0.85
C ILE A 288 2.42 0.49 0.95
N GLY A 289 1.69 -0.44 1.55
CA GLY A 289 0.25 -0.31 1.78
C GLY A 289 -0.08 0.92 2.62
N PHE A 290 0.74 1.23 3.64
CA PHE A 290 0.60 2.44 4.44
C PHE A 290 0.87 3.72 3.64
N LEU A 291 1.89 3.73 2.77
CA LEU A 291 2.20 4.84 1.86
C LEU A 291 1.03 5.12 0.92
N VAL A 292 0.52 4.10 0.24
CA VAL A 292 -0.61 4.21 -0.71
C VAL A 292 -1.89 4.61 0.01
N ALA A 293 -2.18 4.00 1.15
CA ALA A 293 -3.36 4.35 1.92
C ALA A 293 -3.31 5.83 2.37
N ARG A 294 -2.14 6.35 2.70
CA ARG A 294 -1.96 7.75 3.08
C ARG A 294 -2.06 8.71 1.90
N SER A 295 -1.55 8.35 0.71
CA SER A 295 -1.64 9.19 -0.48
C SER A 295 -3.08 9.37 -0.95
N ILE A 296 -3.94 8.36 -0.78
CA ILE A 296 -5.35 8.43 -1.18
C ILE A 296 -6.26 8.96 -0.06
N ALA A 297 -6.12 8.46 1.18
CA ALA A 297 -7.06 8.80 2.25
C ALA A 297 -7.02 10.28 2.65
N ARG A 298 -5.85 10.92 2.59
CA ARG A 298 -5.68 12.32 2.99
C ARG A 298 -6.40 13.31 2.07
N PRO A 299 -6.14 13.35 0.75
CA PRO A 299 -6.80 14.32 -0.11
C PRO A 299 -8.30 14.05 -0.24
N VAL A 300 -8.74 12.79 -0.22
CA VAL A 300 -10.18 12.45 -0.17
C VAL A 300 -10.82 13.00 1.10
N SER A 301 -10.17 12.87 2.26
CA SER A 301 -10.70 13.47 3.50
C SER A 301 -10.73 14.99 3.46
N GLN A 302 -9.78 15.64 2.78
CA GLN A 302 -9.79 17.09 2.60
C GLN A 302 -10.94 17.52 1.68
N LEU A 303 -11.21 16.77 0.61
CA LEU A 303 -12.37 16.98 -0.26
C LEU A 303 -13.69 16.86 0.49
N VAL A 304 -13.86 15.82 1.30
CA VAL A 304 -15.05 15.65 2.14
C VAL A 304 -15.21 16.83 3.09
N GLY A 305 -14.13 17.26 3.76
CA GLY A 305 -14.16 18.41 4.66
C GLY A 305 -14.48 19.73 3.96
N ALA A 306 -13.95 19.95 2.74
CA ALA A 306 -14.26 21.13 1.95
C ALA A 306 -15.69 21.11 1.42
N ALA A 307 -16.20 19.95 1.00
CA ALA A 307 -17.58 19.79 0.57
C ALA A 307 -18.58 20.12 1.70
N GLU A 308 -18.29 19.70 2.93
CA GLU A 308 -19.10 20.08 4.11
C GLU A 308 -19.08 21.60 4.38
N ARG A 309 -17.93 22.27 4.18
CA ARG A 309 -17.85 23.74 4.27
C ARG A 309 -18.66 24.44 3.19
N VAL A 310 -18.58 23.95 1.95
CA VAL A 310 -19.40 24.46 0.82
C VAL A 310 -20.89 24.26 1.11
N ARG A 311 -21.28 23.10 1.65
CA ARG A 311 -22.66 22.83 2.10
C ARG A 311 -23.10 23.81 3.20
N GLY A 312 -22.18 24.22 4.07
CA GLY A 312 -22.40 25.27 5.08
C GLY A 312 -22.45 26.70 4.53
N GLY A 313 -22.28 26.90 3.22
CA GLY A 313 -22.35 28.21 2.56
C GLY A 313 -21.00 28.91 2.35
N ASP A 314 -19.90 28.32 2.79
CA ASP A 314 -18.54 28.83 2.55
C ASP A 314 -18.03 28.39 1.16
N LEU A 315 -18.26 29.25 0.16
CA LEU A 315 -17.79 29.04 -1.22
C LEU A 315 -16.30 29.40 -1.42
N THR A 316 -15.59 29.78 -0.37
CA THR A 316 -14.13 30.02 -0.46
C THR A 316 -13.32 28.76 -0.19
N ALA A 317 -13.98 27.65 0.16
CA ALA A 317 -13.35 26.38 0.41
C ALA A 317 -12.65 25.82 -0.85
N GLN A 318 -11.33 25.71 -0.75
CA GLN A 318 -10.49 25.12 -1.79
C GLN A 318 -9.71 23.95 -1.24
N VAL A 319 -9.40 23.02 -2.12
CA VAL A 319 -8.63 21.81 -1.81
C VAL A 319 -7.34 21.84 -2.63
N PRO A 320 -6.19 21.41 -2.07
CA PRO A 320 -4.94 21.38 -2.82
C PRO A 320 -5.07 20.57 -4.10
N GLU A 321 -4.76 21.19 -5.23
CA GLU A 321 -4.71 20.53 -6.52
C GLU A 321 -3.38 19.75 -6.55
N GLY A 322 -3.46 18.43 -6.46
CA GLY A 322 -2.29 17.54 -6.43
C GLY A 322 -1.50 17.55 -7.74
N ARG A 323 -0.82 16.44 -8.05
CA ARG A 323 -0.10 16.31 -9.34
C ARG A 323 -1.10 16.29 -10.51
N GLU A 324 -0.64 16.62 -11.72
CA GLU A 324 -1.50 16.65 -12.92
C GLU A 324 -2.08 15.27 -13.25
N ASP A 325 -1.29 14.20 -13.10
CA ASP A 325 -1.68 12.81 -13.45
C ASP A 325 -2.39 12.04 -12.32
N ASP A 326 -2.70 12.68 -11.19
CA ASP A 326 -3.38 12.03 -10.06
C ASP A 326 -4.90 12.13 -10.24
N GLU A 327 -5.62 11.01 -10.23
CA GLU A 327 -7.08 10.98 -10.33
C GLU A 327 -7.75 11.77 -9.20
N VAL A 328 -7.15 11.75 -8.00
CA VAL A 328 -7.62 12.56 -6.87
C VAL A 328 -7.33 14.04 -7.12
N GLY A 329 -6.24 14.36 -7.81
CA GLY A 329 -5.93 15.70 -8.30
C GLY A 329 -6.95 16.21 -9.33
N ILE A 330 -7.38 15.36 -10.27
CA ILE A 330 -8.45 15.68 -11.23
C ILE A 330 -9.75 16.02 -10.48
N LEU A 331 -10.12 15.23 -9.47
CA LEU A 331 -11.29 15.48 -8.64
C LEU A 331 -11.19 16.78 -7.86
N ALA A 332 -10.01 17.09 -7.28
CA ALA A 332 -9.78 18.35 -6.58
C ALA A 332 -9.93 19.58 -7.50
N ARG A 333 -9.39 19.50 -8.72
CA ARG A 333 -9.56 20.55 -9.74
C ARG A 333 -11.01 20.73 -10.16
N ALA A 334 -11.74 19.63 -10.36
CA ALA A 334 -13.17 19.67 -10.69
C ALA A 334 -14.00 20.30 -9.56
N PHE A 335 -13.73 19.92 -8.30
CA PHE A 335 -14.34 20.51 -7.12
C PHE A 335 -14.08 22.01 -7.05
N ASN A 336 -12.82 22.45 -7.14
CA ASN A 336 -12.47 23.87 -7.09
C ASN A 336 -13.14 24.68 -8.22
N ARG A 337 -13.22 24.13 -9.45
CA ARG A 337 -13.95 24.75 -10.56
C ARG A 337 -15.44 24.93 -10.25
N MET A 338 -16.09 23.88 -9.77
CA MET A 338 -17.50 23.92 -9.38
C MET A 338 -17.74 24.98 -8.30
N THR A 339 -16.91 25.03 -7.26
CA THR A 339 -17.06 26.00 -6.16
C THR A 339 -16.85 27.44 -6.64
N ARG A 340 -15.88 27.69 -7.53
CA ARG A 340 -15.70 29.00 -8.17
C ARG A 340 -16.91 29.40 -9.02
N GLN A 341 -17.50 28.47 -9.77
CA GLN A 341 -18.70 28.73 -10.56
C GLN A 341 -19.92 29.04 -9.68
N LEU A 342 -20.12 28.31 -8.58
CA LEU A 342 -21.16 28.59 -7.59
C LEU A 342 -20.98 29.98 -6.95
N ALA A 343 -19.75 30.36 -6.61
CA ALA A 343 -19.44 31.68 -6.06
C ALA A 343 -19.79 32.80 -7.05
N ALA A 344 -19.35 32.66 -8.31
CA ALA A 344 -19.66 33.62 -9.36
C ALA A 344 -21.16 33.72 -9.65
N GLN A 345 -21.89 32.60 -9.66
CA GLN A 345 -23.35 32.59 -9.84
C GLN A 345 -24.07 33.31 -8.68
N ARG A 346 -23.65 33.07 -7.44
CA ARG A 346 -24.22 33.76 -6.26
C ARG A 346 -23.94 35.26 -6.31
N GLU A 347 -22.73 35.66 -6.67
CA GLU A 347 -22.36 37.07 -6.81
C GLU A 347 -23.16 37.76 -7.93
N ALA A 348 -23.31 37.11 -9.08
CA ALA A 348 -24.14 37.60 -10.18
C ALA A 348 -25.62 37.77 -9.77
N LEU A 349 -26.18 36.80 -9.03
CA LEU A 349 -27.55 36.89 -8.49
C LEU A 349 -27.70 38.05 -7.50
N LEU A 350 -26.72 38.25 -6.61
CA LEU A 350 -26.73 39.37 -5.67
C LEU A 350 -26.60 40.72 -6.40
N ALA A 351 -25.75 40.82 -7.42
CA ALA A 351 -25.61 42.01 -8.25
C ALA A 351 -26.91 42.32 -9.01
N ALA A 352 -27.54 41.30 -9.61
CA ALA A 352 -28.82 41.44 -10.29
C ALA A 352 -29.93 41.93 -9.34
N ASN A 353 -30.01 41.36 -8.13
CA ASN A 353 -30.97 41.83 -7.11
C ASN A 353 -30.73 43.29 -6.70
N ARG A 354 -29.48 43.70 -6.50
CA ARG A 354 -29.15 45.11 -6.20
C ARG A 354 -29.52 46.03 -7.36
N GLN A 355 -29.33 45.59 -8.60
CA GLN A 355 -29.72 46.35 -9.78
C GLN A 355 -31.24 46.50 -9.89
N ILE A 356 -32.00 45.43 -9.60
CA ILE A 356 -33.46 45.46 -9.54
C ILE A 356 -33.93 46.44 -8.47
N ASP A 357 -33.39 46.36 -7.25
CA ASP A 357 -33.74 47.26 -6.14
C ASP A 357 -33.41 48.73 -6.47
N THR A 358 -32.25 48.98 -7.06
CA THR A 358 -31.85 50.33 -7.48
C THR A 358 -32.76 50.86 -8.58
N ARG A 359 -33.13 50.02 -9.56
CA ARG A 359 -34.05 50.40 -10.65
C ARG A 359 -35.44 50.68 -10.10
N ARG A 360 -35.94 49.86 -9.17
CA ARG A 360 -37.22 50.06 -8.49
C ARG A 360 -37.26 51.42 -7.78
N ARG A 361 -36.27 51.71 -6.92
CA ARG A 361 -36.19 52.99 -6.20
C ARG A 361 -36.05 54.19 -7.14
N PHE A 362 -35.33 54.03 -8.25
CA PHE A 362 -35.24 55.08 -9.27
C PHE A 362 -36.60 55.36 -9.90
N THR A 363 -37.33 54.32 -10.32
CA THR A 363 -38.68 54.46 -10.89
C THR A 363 -39.65 55.10 -9.90
N GLU A 364 -39.64 54.68 -8.63
CA GLU A 364 -40.47 55.29 -7.57
C GLU A 364 -40.17 56.79 -7.43
N LYS A 365 -38.90 57.19 -7.33
CA LYS A 365 -38.50 58.60 -7.24
C LYS A 365 -38.83 59.43 -8.48
N VAL A 366 -38.67 58.85 -9.68
CA VAL A 366 -39.06 59.54 -10.92
C VAL A 366 -40.57 59.79 -10.93
N LEU A 367 -41.38 58.81 -10.53
CA LEU A 367 -42.83 58.97 -10.45
C LEU A 367 -43.26 60.01 -9.40
N GLU A 368 -42.54 60.11 -8.27
CA GLU A 368 -42.76 61.16 -7.26
C GLU A 368 -42.44 62.58 -7.77
N GLY A 369 -41.46 62.72 -8.67
CA GLY A 369 -41.01 64.02 -9.18
C GLY A 369 -41.84 64.60 -10.33
N VAL A 370 -42.74 63.83 -10.94
CA VAL A 370 -43.58 64.29 -12.05
C VAL A 370 -44.80 65.03 -11.52
N SER A 371 -45.08 66.24 -12.02
CA SER A 371 -46.24 67.07 -11.64
C SER A 371 -47.57 66.49 -12.14
N ALA A 372 -47.54 65.72 -13.23
CA ALA A 372 -48.68 64.96 -13.74
C ALA A 372 -49.08 63.86 -12.74
N GLY A 373 -50.38 63.64 -12.58
CA GLY A 373 -50.89 62.44 -11.94
C GLY A 373 -50.65 61.22 -12.83
N VAL A 374 -50.10 60.16 -12.27
CA VAL A 374 -49.90 58.86 -12.94
C VAL A 374 -50.55 57.77 -12.10
N ILE A 375 -51.49 57.04 -12.70
CA ILE A 375 -52.20 55.89 -12.12
C ILE A 375 -51.97 54.67 -13.01
N GLY A 376 -51.48 53.58 -12.44
CA GLY A 376 -51.48 52.27 -13.05
C GLY A 376 -52.73 51.49 -12.68
N LEU A 377 -53.33 50.83 -13.67
CA LEU A 377 -54.48 49.95 -13.52
C LEU A 377 -54.11 48.51 -13.86
N ASP A 378 -54.69 47.55 -13.17
CA ASP A 378 -54.61 46.13 -13.54
C ASP A 378 -55.57 45.76 -14.69
N ALA A 379 -55.63 44.47 -15.05
CA ALA A 379 -56.48 43.96 -16.13
C ALA A 379 -57.99 44.15 -15.85
N GLU A 380 -58.37 44.28 -14.58
CA GLU A 380 -59.73 44.52 -14.10
C GLU A 380 -60.06 46.02 -13.91
N ASN A 381 -59.17 46.92 -14.36
CA ASN A 381 -59.26 48.38 -14.21
C ASN A 381 -59.27 48.89 -12.75
N ARG A 382 -58.65 48.13 -11.82
CA ARG A 382 -58.41 48.57 -10.45
C ARG A 382 -57.06 49.24 -10.32
N VAL A 383 -56.97 50.23 -9.44
CA VAL A 383 -55.74 50.99 -9.20
C VAL A 383 -54.70 50.11 -8.51
N ASN A 384 -53.58 49.85 -9.19
CA ASN A 384 -52.44 49.11 -8.64
C ASN A 384 -51.25 50.01 -8.27
N LEU A 385 -51.19 51.22 -8.82
CA LEU A 385 -50.12 52.19 -8.60
C LEU A 385 -50.71 53.60 -8.72
N ALA A 386 -50.33 54.51 -7.83
CA ALA A 386 -50.65 55.94 -7.96
C ALA A 386 -49.46 56.75 -7.45
N ASN A 387 -48.98 57.71 -8.25
CA ASN A 387 -47.91 58.61 -7.80
C ASN A 387 -48.46 59.69 -6.85
N ARG A 388 -47.55 60.36 -6.12
CA ARG A 388 -47.93 61.41 -5.15
C ARG A 388 -48.75 62.53 -5.79
N SER A 389 -48.42 62.94 -7.01
CA SER A 389 -49.14 63.98 -7.73
C SER A 389 -50.56 63.56 -8.08
N ALA A 390 -50.81 62.29 -8.44
CA ALA A 390 -52.16 61.77 -8.66
C ALA A 390 -53.01 61.87 -7.40
N LEU A 391 -52.46 61.44 -6.25
CA LEU A 391 -53.14 61.54 -4.96
C LEU A 391 -53.46 62.99 -4.59
N ALA A 392 -52.50 63.90 -4.78
CA ALA A 392 -52.67 65.33 -4.49
C ALA A 392 -53.70 66.01 -5.42
N LEU A 393 -53.69 65.68 -6.71
CA LEU A 393 -54.61 66.24 -7.71
C LEU A 393 -56.04 65.71 -7.52
N LEU A 394 -56.19 64.45 -7.09
CA LEU A 394 -57.48 63.82 -6.81
C LEU A 394 -57.99 64.06 -5.39
N GLY A 395 -57.13 64.51 -4.47
CA GLY A 395 -57.48 64.77 -3.07
C GLY A 395 -57.83 63.50 -2.30
N VAL A 396 -57.22 62.37 -2.64
CA VAL A 396 -57.45 61.05 -2.03
C VAL A 396 -56.18 60.50 -1.41
N ASP A 397 -56.31 59.78 -0.30
CA ASP A 397 -55.20 59.07 0.33
C ASP A 397 -54.89 57.76 -0.40
N PHE A 398 -53.61 57.35 -0.39
CA PHE A 398 -53.13 56.15 -1.08
C PHE A 398 -53.90 54.88 -0.66
N ASP A 399 -54.11 54.70 0.65
CA ASP A 399 -54.80 53.54 1.22
C ASP A 399 -56.28 53.46 0.82
N GLN A 400 -56.86 54.59 0.38
CA GLN A 400 -58.24 54.65 -0.11
C GLN A 400 -58.34 54.49 -1.63
N ALA A 401 -57.23 54.60 -2.36
CA ALA A 401 -57.19 54.56 -3.81
C ALA A 401 -56.80 53.17 -4.35
N VAL A 402 -55.90 52.45 -3.69
CA VAL A 402 -55.38 51.14 -4.15
C VAL A 402 -56.45 50.05 -4.09
N ASP A 403 -56.44 49.15 -5.08
CA ASP A 403 -57.35 48.00 -5.24
C ASP A 403 -58.83 48.37 -5.43
N ARG A 404 -59.12 49.65 -5.72
CA ARG A 404 -60.46 50.12 -6.09
C ARG A 404 -60.58 50.33 -7.60
N PRO A 405 -61.77 50.10 -8.19
CA PRO A 405 -61.98 50.40 -9.60
C PRO A 405 -61.80 51.90 -9.85
N VAL A 406 -61.05 52.26 -10.88
CA VAL A 406 -60.71 53.67 -11.16
C VAL A 406 -61.94 54.54 -11.43
N THR A 407 -63.04 53.93 -11.87
CA THR A 407 -64.32 54.60 -12.12
C THR A 407 -65.00 55.10 -10.84
N GLU A 408 -64.68 54.55 -9.67
CA GLU A 408 -65.13 55.09 -8.37
C GLU A 408 -64.40 56.39 -8.02
N LEU A 409 -63.11 56.50 -8.40
CA LEU A 409 -62.29 57.68 -8.12
C LEU A 409 -62.51 58.79 -9.17
N LEU A 410 -62.69 58.40 -10.43
CA LEU A 410 -62.91 59.29 -11.56
C LEU A 410 -64.00 58.71 -12.48
N PRO A 411 -65.28 58.96 -12.20
CA PRO A 411 -66.39 58.46 -13.01
C PRO A 411 -66.30 58.86 -14.50
N ALA A 412 -65.70 60.03 -14.78
CA ALA A 412 -65.48 60.52 -16.13
C ALA A 412 -64.52 59.66 -16.98
N LEU A 413 -63.80 58.70 -16.38
CA LEU A 413 -62.91 57.78 -17.10
C LEU A 413 -63.63 56.59 -17.75
N GLU A 414 -64.83 56.24 -17.29
CA GLU A 414 -65.60 55.10 -17.82
C GLU A 414 -65.75 55.11 -19.36
N PRO A 415 -66.21 56.21 -20.00
CA PRO A 415 -66.31 56.26 -21.46
C PRO A 415 -64.95 56.22 -22.18
N LEU A 416 -63.86 56.59 -21.49
CA LEU A 416 -62.52 56.56 -22.06
C LEU A 416 -61.91 55.16 -22.01
N LEU A 417 -62.15 54.42 -20.92
CA LEU A 417 -61.76 53.02 -20.80
C LEU A 417 -62.49 52.15 -21.83
N ALA A 418 -63.77 52.39 -22.07
CA ALA A 418 -64.53 51.70 -23.12
C ALA A 418 -63.91 51.94 -24.52
N ARG A 419 -63.54 53.19 -24.83
CA ARG A 419 -62.86 53.54 -26.09
C ARG A 419 -61.47 52.93 -26.22
N LEU A 420 -60.75 52.79 -25.11
CA LEU A 420 -59.44 52.13 -25.10
C LEU A 420 -59.57 50.62 -25.29
N ALA A 421 -60.61 50.00 -24.72
CA ALA A 421 -60.90 48.58 -24.90
C ALA A 421 -61.21 48.22 -26.37
N GLU A 422 -61.87 49.12 -27.11
CA GLU A 422 -62.13 48.93 -28.55
C GLU A 422 -60.87 49.04 -29.42
N ARG A 423 -59.89 49.87 -29.00
CA ARG A 423 -58.63 50.11 -29.72
C ARG A 423 -57.45 50.21 -28.75
N PRO A 424 -57.00 49.08 -28.19
CA PRO A 424 -55.96 49.07 -27.16
C PRO A 424 -54.59 49.50 -27.69
N ASP A 425 -54.41 49.53 -29.02
CA ASP A 425 -53.21 49.99 -29.72
C ASP A 425 -53.07 51.52 -29.75
N ARG A 426 -54.10 52.28 -29.36
CA ARG A 426 -54.12 53.75 -29.43
C ARG A 426 -54.17 54.39 -28.06
N VAL A 427 -53.49 55.53 -27.94
CA VAL A 427 -53.64 56.41 -26.78
C VAL A 427 -54.98 57.15 -26.88
N VAL A 428 -55.80 57.06 -25.82
CA VAL A 428 -57.05 57.80 -25.71
C VAL A 428 -56.80 59.05 -24.89
N GLN A 429 -57.13 60.22 -25.44
CA GLN A 429 -56.97 61.51 -24.75
C GLN A 429 -58.31 62.24 -24.67
N ALA A 430 -58.61 62.80 -23.50
CA ALA A 430 -59.78 63.65 -23.30
C ALA A 430 -59.54 64.69 -22.20
N GLN A 431 -60.29 65.79 -22.28
CA GLN A 431 -60.40 66.75 -21.20
C GLN A 431 -61.57 66.32 -20.32
N ILE A 432 -61.33 66.20 -19.02
CA ILE A 432 -62.37 65.91 -18.04
C ILE A 432 -62.37 67.00 -16.97
N GLU A 433 -63.55 67.29 -16.45
CA GLU A 433 -63.70 68.10 -15.26
C GLU A 433 -63.77 67.16 -14.05
N ALA A 434 -62.83 67.33 -13.12
CA ALA A 434 -62.77 66.54 -11.89
C ALA A 434 -63.02 67.45 -10.68
N VAL A 435 -63.84 66.98 -9.75
CA VAL A 435 -64.08 67.65 -8.47
C VAL A 435 -63.25 66.93 -7.41
N ALA A 436 -62.18 67.58 -6.96
CA ALA A 436 -61.24 67.02 -5.99
C ALA A 436 -61.12 67.98 -4.80
N GLY A 437 -61.44 67.50 -3.59
CA GLY A 437 -61.36 68.30 -2.36
C GLY A 437 -62.24 69.57 -2.35
N GLY A 438 -63.33 69.60 -3.13
CA GLY A 438 -64.25 70.75 -3.25
C GLY A 438 -63.88 71.79 -4.31
N ASN A 439 -62.76 71.62 -5.03
CA ASN A 439 -62.34 72.50 -6.12
C ASN A 439 -62.59 71.85 -7.50
N HIS A 440 -63.07 72.65 -8.45
CA HIS A 440 -63.20 72.24 -9.85
C HIS A 440 -61.85 72.33 -10.55
N ARG A 441 -61.35 71.20 -11.08
CA ARG A 441 -60.12 71.14 -11.86
C ARG A 441 -60.40 70.62 -13.26
N ASN A 442 -59.78 71.25 -14.26
CA ASN A 442 -59.77 70.75 -15.63
C ASN A 442 -58.53 69.88 -15.82
N LEU A 443 -58.73 68.58 -16.01
CA LEU A 443 -57.67 67.61 -16.19
C LEU A 443 -57.59 67.18 -17.65
N MET A 444 -56.39 67.25 -18.23
CA MET A 444 -56.11 66.61 -19.50
C MET A 444 -55.65 65.18 -19.25
N VAL A 445 -56.48 64.19 -19.58
CA VAL A 445 -56.21 62.79 -19.29
C VAL A 445 -55.79 62.04 -20.54
N ARG A 446 -54.79 61.17 -20.40
CA ARG A 446 -54.31 60.26 -21.42
C ARG A 446 -54.26 58.85 -20.85
N LEU A 447 -54.90 57.91 -21.55
CA LEU A 447 -54.90 56.49 -21.22
C LEU A 447 -54.14 55.73 -22.31
N ALA A 448 -53.25 54.85 -21.88
CA ALA A 448 -52.52 53.95 -22.76
C ALA A 448 -52.55 52.53 -22.17
N ALA A 449 -52.88 51.54 -22.98
CA ALA A 449 -52.84 50.14 -22.55
C ALA A 449 -51.39 49.63 -22.52
N ASP A 450 -51.03 48.91 -21.47
CA ASP A 450 -49.79 48.14 -21.41
C ASP A 450 -50.02 46.76 -22.03
N LEU A 451 -49.56 46.59 -23.27
CA LEU A 451 -49.79 45.39 -24.07
C LEU A 451 -48.58 44.47 -24.01
N VAL A 452 -48.78 43.26 -23.50
CA VAL A 452 -47.75 42.21 -23.57
C VAL A 452 -48.11 41.23 -24.67
N VAL A 453 -47.26 41.17 -25.70
CA VAL A 453 -47.36 40.19 -26.77
C VAL A 453 -46.88 38.84 -26.23
N GLN A 454 -47.81 37.96 -25.88
CA GLN A 454 -47.46 36.57 -25.60
C GLN A 454 -47.03 35.90 -26.91
N ARG A 455 -45.78 35.43 -26.99
CA ARG A 455 -45.30 34.57 -28.09
C ARG A 455 -45.90 33.16 -27.94
N GLY A 456 -47.19 33.05 -28.24
CA GLY A 456 -47.92 31.81 -28.46
C GLY A 456 -48.49 31.75 -29.89
N ARG A 457 -48.92 30.56 -30.31
CA ARG A 457 -49.26 30.21 -31.72
C ARG A 457 -50.36 31.06 -32.36
N ASP A 458 -51.15 31.82 -31.59
CA ASP A 458 -52.26 32.67 -32.06
C ASP A 458 -52.10 34.16 -31.77
N GLY A 459 -50.89 34.66 -31.45
CA GLY A 459 -50.52 36.08 -31.54
C GLY A 459 -51.41 37.14 -30.85
N ALA A 460 -52.38 36.75 -30.01
CA ALA A 460 -53.29 37.68 -29.37
C ALA A 460 -52.53 38.50 -28.31
N ALA A 461 -52.49 39.82 -28.50
CA ALA A 461 -51.98 40.74 -27.49
C ALA A 461 -52.95 40.73 -26.30
N ALA A 462 -52.47 40.34 -25.12
CA ALA A 462 -53.23 40.45 -23.88
C ALA A 462 -52.84 41.76 -23.19
N THR A 463 -53.83 42.56 -22.83
CA THR A 463 -53.63 43.75 -22.01
C THR A 463 -53.27 43.33 -20.60
N VAL A 464 -52.11 43.75 -20.11
CA VAL A 464 -51.64 43.46 -18.74
C VAL A 464 -52.13 44.52 -17.75
N GLY A 465 -52.39 45.74 -18.24
CA GLY A 465 -52.94 46.84 -17.46
C GLY A 465 -53.11 48.09 -18.29
N VAL A 466 -53.51 49.19 -17.66
CA VAL A 466 -53.68 50.50 -18.31
C VAL A 466 -52.94 51.55 -17.50
N VAL A 467 -52.16 52.40 -18.18
CA VAL A 467 -51.52 53.57 -17.57
C VAL A 467 -52.36 54.79 -17.88
N VAL A 468 -52.86 55.45 -16.83
CA VAL A 468 -53.61 56.69 -16.88
C VAL A 468 -52.71 57.82 -16.41
N THR A 469 -52.54 58.84 -17.24
CA THR A 469 -51.81 60.07 -16.89
C THR A 469 -52.74 61.27 -16.99
N PHE A 470 -52.62 62.23 -16.08
CA PHE A 470 -53.46 63.42 -16.11
C PHE A 470 -52.72 64.67 -15.62
N ASP A 471 -52.85 65.74 -16.40
CA ASP A 471 -52.26 67.05 -16.12
C ASP A 471 -53.35 68.07 -15.76
N ASP A 472 -53.12 68.87 -14.72
CA ASP A 472 -54.00 69.99 -14.37
C ASP A 472 -53.76 71.16 -15.34
N ILE A 473 -54.74 71.41 -16.21
CA ILE A 473 -54.72 72.49 -17.20
C ILE A 473 -55.60 73.66 -16.77
N THR A 474 -56.07 73.71 -15.51
CA THR A 474 -57.00 74.74 -15.04
C THR A 474 -56.42 76.14 -15.23
N GLU A 475 -55.18 76.38 -14.78
CA GLU A 475 -54.52 77.68 -14.95
C GLU A 475 -54.25 78.01 -16.42
N LEU A 476 -53.87 77.01 -17.22
CA LEU A 476 -53.66 77.18 -18.67
C LEU A 476 -54.96 77.57 -19.37
N MET A 477 -56.07 76.92 -19.02
CA MET A 477 -57.39 77.22 -19.57
C MET A 477 -57.88 78.60 -19.12
N VAL A 478 -57.66 78.98 -17.86
CA VAL A 478 -57.98 80.33 -17.37
C VAL A 478 -57.15 81.37 -18.11
N ALA A 479 -55.84 81.16 -18.27
CA ALA A 479 -54.96 82.06 -19.00
C ALA A 479 -55.36 82.19 -20.48
N GLN A 480 -55.67 81.08 -21.15
CA GLN A 480 -56.12 81.07 -22.54
C GLN A 480 -57.47 81.80 -22.69
N ARG A 481 -58.41 81.60 -21.75
CA ARG A 481 -59.69 82.30 -21.74
C ARG A 481 -59.51 83.79 -21.50
N THR A 482 -58.62 84.20 -20.60
CA THR A 482 -58.30 85.61 -20.33
C THR A 482 -57.59 86.27 -21.52
N ALA A 483 -56.68 85.57 -22.19
CA ALA A 483 -56.01 86.07 -23.40
C ALA A 483 -57.01 86.25 -24.55
N ALA A 484 -57.84 85.23 -24.81
CA ALA A 484 -58.90 85.31 -25.81
C ALA A 484 -59.90 86.42 -25.50
N TRP A 485 -60.28 86.59 -24.22
CA TRP A 485 -61.11 87.71 -23.78
C TRP A 485 -60.42 89.06 -23.93
N SER A 486 -59.13 89.16 -23.68
CA SER A 486 -58.38 90.41 -23.87
C SER A 486 -58.36 90.81 -25.34
N ASP A 487 -58.22 89.87 -26.27
CA ASP A 487 -58.24 90.15 -27.71
C ASP A 487 -59.65 90.50 -28.20
N VAL A 488 -60.68 89.79 -27.73
CA VAL A 488 -62.08 90.12 -28.02
C VAL A 488 -62.44 91.49 -27.45
N ALA A 489 -62.06 91.80 -26.21
CA ALA A 489 -62.30 93.10 -25.59
C ALA A 489 -61.59 94.23 -26.35
N ARG A 490 -60.34 94.01 -26.81
CA ARG A 490 -59.62 94.97 -27.66
C ARG A 490 -60.34 95.21 -28.98
N ARG A 491 -60.86 94.15 -29.60
CA ARG A 491 -61.61 94.24 -30.87
C ARG A 491 -62.96 94.94 -30.73
N ILE A 492 -63.71 94.63 -29.66
CA ILE A 492 -64.97 95.31 -29.31
C ILE A 492 -64.71 96.78 -28.99
N ALA A 493 -63.63 97.11 -28.26
CA ALA A 493 -63.28 98.50 -27.98
C ALA A 493 -63.02 99.29 -29.27
N HIS A 494 -62.35 98.70 -30.27
CA HIS A 494 -62.17 99.31 -31.59
C HIS A 494 -63.49 99.47 -32.35
N GLU A 495 -64.39 98.48 -32.31
CA GLU A 495 -65.68 98.55 -33.02
C GLU A 495 -66.70 99.47 -32.34
N ILE A 496 -66.61 99.70 -31.03
CA ILE A 496 -67.43 100.69 -30.30
C ILE A 496 -66.89 102.12 -30.51
N LYS A 497 -65.57 102.30 -30.62
CA LYS A 497 -64.97 103.63 -30.84
C LYS A 497 -65.35 104.20 -32.21
N ASN A 498 -65.48 103.36 -33.23
CA ASN A 498 -65.84 103.78 -34.59
C ASN A 498 -67.19 104.51 -34.71
N PRO A 499 -68.31 104.05 -34.12
CA PRO A 499 -69.57 104.79 -34.12
C PRO A 499 -69.64 105.93 -33.09
N LEU A 500 -68.81 105.91 -32.03
CA LEU A 500 -68.81 106.96 -30.99
C LEU A 500 -68.01 108.22 -31.38
N THR A 501 -66.99 108.06 -32.24
CA THR A 501 -66.13 109.18 -32.66
C THR A 501 -66.90 110.26 -33.44
N PRO A 502 -67.79 109.93 -34.40
CA PRO A 502 -68.66 110.93 -35.04
C PRO A 502 -69.67 111.56 -34.08
N ILE A 503 -70.16 110.82 -33.08
CA ILE A 503 -71.15 111.30 -32.10
C ILE A 503 -70.52 112.31 -31.14
N GLN A 504 -69.27 112.08 -30.69
CA GLN A 504 -68.51 113.06 -29.89
C GLN A 504 -68.15 114.31 -30.69
N LEU A 505 -67.76 114.16 -31.96
CA LEU A 505 -67.49 115.29 -32.86
C LEU A 505 -68.75 116.08 -33.27
N SER A 506 -69.96 115.56 -33.03
CA SER A 506 -71.22 116.27 -33.24
C SER A 506 -71.76 116.95 -31.96
N ALA A 507 -71.09 116.75 -30.82
CA ALA A 507 -71.46 117.29 -29.51
C ALA A 507 -70.51 118.40 -29.01
N GLU A 508 -69.47 118.71 -29.78
CA GLU A 508 -68.73 120.00 -29.78
C GLU A 508 -69.23 120.84 -30.95
#